data_AF-A0A3L8BE72-F1
#
_entry.id   AF-A0A3L8BE72-F1
#
_cell.length_a   1.000
_cell.length_b   1.000
_cell.length_c   1.000
_cell.angle_alpha   90.00
_cell.angle_beta   90.00
_cell.angle_gamma   90.00
#
_symmetry.space_group_name_H-M   'P 1'
#
loop_
_entity.id
_entity.type
_entity.pdbx_description
1 polymer ?
#
loop_
_entity_poly.entity_id
_entity_poly.type
_entity_poly.pdbx_seq_one_letter_code
_entity_poly.pdbx_strand_id
1 'polypeptide(L)'
;MRKFKLSLNGFTLIELLIVVAIVAVLAVFAYPSYSDHVRKSARKAAIGKALEIASRVEQFRTQRLTYPSSDADLAGFDLTEVKYEYEVDDVVTDGEVTGYTITVTPVSGSDQEQDDCGTLTYSNTGGWVSSTGLTEEQCL
;
A
#
# COMPACT_ATOMS: atom_id res chain seq x y z
N MET A 1 25.09 -63.88 -0.61
CA MET A 1 24.26 -62.67 -0.40
C MET A 1 25.18 -61.44 -0.38
N ARG A 2 25.24 -60.67 -1.48
CA ARG A 2 26.04 -59.43 -1.56
C ARG A 2 25.26 -58.30 -0.90
N LYS A 3 25.73 -57.78 0.24
CA LYS A 3 25.15 -56.61 0.90
C LYS A 3 25.61 -55.36 0.14
N PHE A 4 24.69 -54.65 -0.52
CA PHE A 4 24.95 -53.30 -1.01
C PHE A 4 24.96 -52.36 0.21
N LYS A 5 26.14 -51.83 0.55
CA LYS A 5 26.27 -50.73 1.51
C LYS A 5 25.86 -49.45 0.77
N LEU A 6 24.71 -48.88 1.14
CA LEU A 6 24.39 -47.50 0.76
C LEU A 6 25.26 -46.59 1.63
N SER A 7 26.24 -45.93 1.01
CA SER A 7 27.05 -44.89 1.65
C SER A 7 26.21 -43.62 1.75
N LEU A 8 25.86 -43.21 2.97
CA LEU A 8 25.34 -41.87 3.24
C LEU A 8 26.54 -40.91 3.20
N ASN A 9 26.84 -40.38 2.02
CA ASN A 9 27.82 -39.31 1.86
C ASN A 9 27.19 -38.02 2.37
N GLY A 10 27.79 -37.41 3.39
CA GLY A 10 27.41 -36.10 3.91
C GLY A 10 28.01 -34.96 3.07
N PHE A 11 27.44 -33.75 3.21
CA PHE A 11 28.00 -32.53 2.64
C PHE A 11 29.33 -32.18 3.30
N THR A 12 30.27 -31.67 2.52
CA THR A 12 31.53 -31.11 3.02
C THR A 12 31.33 -29.69 3.54
N LEU A 13 32.19 -29.26 4.45
CA LEU A 13 32.16 -27.89 5.00
C LEU A 13 32.40 -26.83 3.91
N ILE A 14 33.23 -27.17 2.90
CA ILE A 14 33.50 -26.26 1.77
C ILE A 14 32.28 -26.11 0.85
N GLU A 15 31.51 -27.18 0.61
CA GLU A 15 30.27 -27.10 -0.17
C GLU A 15 29.24 -26.21 0.53
N LEU A 16 29.08 -26.35 1.84
CA LEU A 16 28.19 -25.47 2.62
C LEU A 16 28.63 -24.00 2.51
N LEU A 17 29.93 -23.73 2.63
CA LEU A 17 30.49 -22.37 2.52
C LEU A 17 30.20 -21.73 1.16
N ILE A 18 30.36 -22.50 0.07
CA ILE A 18 30.06 -22.02 -1.28
C ILE A 18 28.55 -21.76 -1.44
N VAL A 19 27.68 -22.63 -0.93
CA VAL A 19 26.22 -22.43 -0.99
C VAL A 19 25.82 -21.16 -0.24
N VAL A 20 26.32 -20.95 0.97
CA VAL A 20 26.02 -19.73 1.74
C VAL A 20 26.53 -18.49 1.02
N ALA A 21 27.72 -18.53 0.42
CA ALA A 21 28.25 -17.43 -0.37
C ALA A 21 27.36 -17.08 -1.57
N ILE A 22 26.83 -18.08 -2.28
CA ILE A 22 25.90 -17.87 -3.40
C ILE A 22 24.59 -17.27 -2.90
N VAL A 23 24.01 -17.81 -1.83
CA VAL A 23 22.76 -17.30 -1.25
C VAL A 23 22.91 -15.85 -0.79
N ALA A 24 24.05 -15.50 -0.17
CA ALA A 24 24.33 -14.14 0.27
C ALA A 24 24.32 -13.15 -0.90
N VAL A 25 24.93 -13.51 -2.04
CA VAL A 25 24.92 -12.67 -3.24
C VAL A 25 23.53 -12.51 -3.82
N LEU A 26 22.73 -13.58 -3.86
CA LEU A 26 21.36 -13.53 -4.38
C LEU A 26 20.44 -12.68 -3.48
N ALA A 27 20.61 -12.77 -2.16
CA ALA A 27 19.79 -12.06 -1.18
C ALA A 27 19.87 -10.53 -1.35
N VAL A 28 21.02 -10.00 -1.76
CA VAL A 28 21.22 -8.55 -2.00
C VAL A 28 20.25 -7.99 -3.03
N PHE A 29 19.92 -8.74 -4.08
CA PHE A 29 19.00 -8.30 -5.12
C PHE A 29 17.56 -8.75 -4.86
N ALA A 30 17.38 -9.97 -4.33
CA ALA A 30 16.07 -10.55 -4.11
C ALA A 30 15.29 -9.82 -3.01
N TYR A 31 15.95 -9.43 -1.92
CA TYR A 31 15.30 -8.80 -0.77
C TYR A 31 14.66 -7.44 -1.10
N PRO A 32 15.37 -6.44 -1.68
CA PRO A 32 14.74 -5.16 -2.00
C PRO A 32 13.61 -5.32 -3.02
N SER A 33 13.79 -6.16 -4.04
CA SER A 33 12.75 -6.42 -5.04
C SER A 33 11.49 -7.04 -4.44
N TYR A 34 11.63 -7.98 -3.50
CA TYR A 34 10.48 -8.57 -2.81
C TYR A 34 9.77 -7.54 -1.93
N SER A 35 10.53 -6.73 -1.17
CA SER A 35 9.95 -5.69 -0.31
C SER A 35 9.15 -4.65 -1.12
N ASP A 36 9.68 -4.20 -2.25
CA ASP A 36 8.99 -3.29 -3.17
C ASP A 36 7.72 -3.92 -3.75
N HIS A 37 7.75 -5.20 -4.12
CA HIS A 37 6.57 -5.91 -4.59
C HIS A 37 5.45 -5.96 -3.54
N VAL A 38 5.79 -6.25 -2.28
CA VAL A 38 4.82 -6.25 -1.18
C VAL A 38 4.25 -4.85 -0.94
N ARG A 39 5.08 -3.81 -1.01
CA ARG A 39 4.63 -2.41 -0.88
C ARG A 39 3.66 -2.00 -1.97
N LYS A 40 4.00 -2.30 -3.23
CA LYS A 40 3.13 -2.08 -4.39
C LYS A 40 1.80 -2.79 -4.25
N SER A 41 1.79 -4.04 -3.78
CA SER A 41 0.54 -4.78 -3.55
C SER A 41 -0.33 -4.13 -2.47
N ALA A 42 0.28 -3.70 -1.36
CA ALA A 42 -0.44 -3.03 -0.29
C ALA A 42 -0.99 -1.67 -0.74
N ARG A 43 -0.23 -0.91 -1.52
CA ARG A 43 -0.69 0.36 -2.10
C ARG A 43 -1.88 0.16 -3.03
N LYS A 44 -1.87 -0.87 -3.88
CA LYS A 44 -3.02 -1.21 -4.75
C LYS A 44 -4.28 -1.55 -3.96
N ALA A 45 -4.13 -2.31 -2.87
CA ALA A 45 -5.25 -2.57 -1.97
C ALA A 45 -5.77 -1.26 -1.37
N ALA A 46 -4.85 -0.37 -0.96
CA ALA A 46 -5.21 0.90 -0.35
C ALA A 46 -5.94 1.85 -1.30
N ILE A 47 -5.50 1.91 -2.57
CA ILE A 47 -6.19 2.63 -3.65
C ILE A 47 -7.60 2.07 -3.85
N GLY A 48 -7.77 0.74 -3.85
CA GLY A 48 -9.08 0.10 -3.95
C GLY A 48 -10.02 0.52 -2.81
N LYS A 49 -9.52 0.55 -1.58
CA LYS A 49 -10.27 1.01 -0.40
C LYS A 49 -10.64 2.49 -0.48
N ALA A 50 -9.72 3.35 -0.91
CA ALA A 50 -10.01 4.77 -1.13
C ALA A 50 -11.10 4.98 -2.19
N LEU A 51 -11.12 4.18 -3.26
CA LEU A 51 -12.20 4.22 -4.26
C LEU A 51 -13.53 3.70 -3.71
N GLU A 52 -13.51 2.73 -2.79
CA GLU A 52 -14.71 2.32 -2.04
C GLU A 52 -15.24 3.47 -1.18
N ILE A 53 -14.36 4.17 -0.46
CA ILE A 53 -14.68 5.37 0.33
C ILE A 53 -15.27 6.45 -0.59
N ALA A 54 -14.63 6.74 -1.73
CA ALA A 54 -15.14 7.69 -2.73
C ALA A 54 -16.55 7.33 -3.20
N SER A 55 -16.82 6.05 -3.47
CA SER A 55 -18.17 5.58 -3.83
C SER A 55 -19.18 5.86 -2.72
N ARG A 56 -18.81 5.64 -1.45
CA ARG A 56 -19.67 5.94 -0.30
C ARG A 56 -19.92 7.43 -0.12
N VAL A 57 -18.90 8.27 -0.32
CA VAL A 57 -19.02 9.73 -0.32
C VAL A 57 -20.00 10.20 -1.39
N GLU A 58 -19.92 9.66 -2.61
CA GLU A 58 -20.85 10.00 -3.69
C GLU A 58 -22.29 9.49 -3.45
N GLN A 59 -22.44 8.33 -2.82
CA GLN A 59 -23.75 7.86 -2.36
C GLN A 59 -24.34 8.79 -1.30
N PHE A 60 -23.53 9.23 -0.34
CA PHE A 60 -23.94 10.21 0.67
C PHE A 60 -24.43 11.51 0.01
N ARG A 61 -23.67 12.03 -0.96
CA ARG A 61 -24.07 13.22 -1.72
C ARG A 61 -25.36 13.01 -2.50
N THR A 62 -25.56 11.84 -3.09
CA THR A 62 -26.82 11.56 -3.82
C THR A 62 -28.04 11.60 -2.89
N GLN A 63 -27.88 11.21 -1.62
CA GLN A 63 -28.97 11.17 -0.64
C GLN A 63 -29.21 12.52 0.04
N ARG A 64 -28.15 13.29 0.31
CA ARG A 64 -28.20 14.52 1.12
C ARG A 64 -27.93 15.80 0.35
N LEU A 65 -27.58 15.68 -0.93
CA LEU A 65 -27.21 16.79 -1.83
C LEU A 65 -26.01 17.63 -1.35
N THR A 66 -25.24 17.11 -0.40
CA THR A 66 -24.01 17.73 0.12
C THR A 66 -22.95 16.66 0.37
N TYR A 67 -21.68 17.03 0.38
CA TYR A 67 -20.59 16.14 0.76
C TYR A 67 -20.48 16.03 2.30
N PRO A 68 -19.90 14.93 2.83
CA PRO A 68 -19.54 14.83 4.24
C PRO A 68 -18.62 15.98 4.64
N SER A 69 -18.91 16.64 5.76
CA SER A 69 -18.13 17.79 6.26
C SER A 69 -17.83 17.69 7.76
N SER A 70 -18.15 16.56 8.38
CA SER A 70 -17.93 16.30 9.79
C SER A 70 -17.67 14.82 10.05
N ASP A 71 -16.99 14.49 11.15
CA ASP A 71 -16.77 13.11 11.59
C ASP A 71 -18.07 12.32 11.77
N ALA A 72 -19.16 13.01 12.12
CA ALA A 72 -20.48 12.40 12.25
C ALA A 72 -21.04 11.91 10.91
N ASP A 73 -20.75 12.60 9.81
CA ASP A 73 -21.15 12.19 8.46
C ASP A 73 -20.34 10.99 7.97
N LEU A 74 -19.10 10.86 8.45
CA LEU A 74 -18.18 9.77 8.18
C LEU A 74 -18.39 8.56 9.11
N ALA A 75 -19.38 8.61 10.01
CA ALA A 75 -19.67 7.50 10.90
C ALA A 75 -19.99 6.22 10.10
N GLY A 76 -19.22 5.16 10.34
CA GLY A 76 -19.36 3.87 9.65
C GLY A 76 -18.61 3.78 8.32
N PHE A 77 -17.82 4.79 7.96
CA PHE A 77 -16.74 4.65 7.01
C PHE A 77 -15.59 3.94 7.70
N ASP A 78 -15.05 2.91 7.06
CA ASP A 78 -13.88 2.21 7.56
C ASP A 78 -12.63 2.94 7.06
N LEU A 79 -12.13 3.84 7.92
CA LEU A 79 -11.07 4.79 7.61
C LEU A 79 -9.68 4.34 8.11
N THR A 80 -9.56 3.10 8.57
CA THR A 80 -8.29 2.58 9.10
C THR A 80 -8.03 1.20 8.54
N GLU A 81 -6.83 0.97 8.03
CA GLU A 81 -6.37 -0.33 7.58
C GLU A 81 -4.97 -0.62 8.14
N VAL A 82 -4.56 -1.89 8.14
CA VAL A 82 -3.31 -2.35 8.78
C VAL A 82 -2.06 -1.58 8.31
N LYS A 83 -2.07 -1.10 7.06
CA LYS A 83 -0.92 -0.46 6.43
C LYS A 83 -1.15 1.01 6.06
N TYR A 84 -2.41 1.48 6.09
CA TYR A 84 -2.80 2.81 5.64
C TYR A 84 -3.94 3.37 6.49
N GLU A 85 -3.89 4.67 6.74
CA GLU A 85 -4.98 5.45 7.32
C GLU A 85 -5.62 6.31 6.22
N TYR A 86 -6.92 6.54 6.35
CA TYR A 86 -7.72 7.29 5.40
C TYR A 86 -8.34 8.50 6.08
N GLU A 87 -8.26 9.64 5.42
CA GLU A 87 -8.91 10.88 5.85
C GLU A 87 -9.75 11.40 4.69
N VAL A 88 -10.96 11.88 4.99
CA VAL A 88 -11.88 12.44 3.99
C VAL A 88 -12.13 13.89 4.37
N ASP A 89 -11.62 14.80 3.55
CA ASP A 89 -11.75 16.24 3.74
C ASP A 89 -12.70 16.82 2.70
N ASP A 90 -13.45 17.85 3.10
CA ASP A 90 -14.28 18.62 2.19
C ASP A 90 -13.46 19.68 1.45
N VAL A 91 -13.86 19.98 0.22
CA VAL A 91 -13.25 21.05 -0.58
C VAL A 91 -14.20 22.22 -0.64
N VAL A 92 -13.88 23.27 0.10
CA VAL A 92 -14.68 24.50 0.19
C VAL A 92 -14.18 25.55 -0.80
N THR A 93 -15.06 26.01 -1.69
CA THR A 93 -14.81 27.13 -2.59
C THR A 93 -15.87 28.19 -2.36
N ASP A 94 -15.45 29.44 -2.10
CA ASP A 94 -16.35 30.57 -1.84
C ASP A 94 -17.38 30.32 -0.71
N GLY A 95 -16.99 29.53 0.29
CA GLY A 95 -17.84 29.20 1.43
C GLY A 95 -18.83 28.06 1.21
N GLU A 96 -18.82 27.43 0.03
CA GLU A 96 -19.65 26.25 -0.28
C GLU A 96 -18.80 25.00 -0.44
N VAL A 97 -19.32 23.85 0.03
CA VAL A 97 -18.67 22.56 -0.16
C VAL A 97 -18.86 22.11 -1.61
N THR A 98 -17.79 22.15 -2.39
CA THR A 98 -17.77 21.90 -3.84
C THR A 98 -17.18 20.54 -4.23
N GLY A 99 -16.53 19.85 -3.28
CA GLY A 99 -15.88 18.57 -3.54
C GLY A 99 -15.39 17.90 -2.26
N TYR A 100 -14.54 16.90 -2.44
CA TYR A 100 -13.85 16.21 -1.37
C TYR A 100 -12.48 15.72 -1.84
N THR A 101 -11.60 15.46 -0.88
CA THR A 101 -10.35 14.73 -1.06
C THR A 101 -10.29 13.55 -0.12
N ILE A 102 -9.66 12.47 -0.55
CA ILE A 102 -9.35 11.31 0.27
C ILE A 102 -7.85 11.20 0.37
N THR A 103 -7.32 11.35 1.57
CA THR A 103 -5.89 11.22 1.86
C THR A 103 -5.62 9.82 2.37
N VAL A 104 -4.64 9.14 1.77
CA VAL A 104 -4.24 7.77 2.05
C VAL A 104 -2.80 7.81 2.58
N THR A 105 -2.66 7.71 3.90
CA THR A 105 -1.39 7.91 4.60
C THR A 105 -0.81 6.58 5.05
N PRO A 106 0.46 6.24 4.73
CA PRO A 106 1.12 5.06 5.30
C PRO A 106 1.11 5.08 6.83
N VAL A 107 0.69 3.98 7.45
CA VAL A 107 0.71 3.84 8.92
C VAL A 107 2.15 3.90 9.42
N SER A 108 2.39 4.70 10.47
CA SER A 108 3.72 4.83 11.04
C SER A 108 4.25 3.53 11.64
N GLY A 109 5.53 3.25 11.44
CA GLY A 109 6.19 1.99 11.81
C GLY A 109 5.83 0.78 10.94
N SER A 110 5.03 0.96 9.88
CA SER A 110 4.77 -0.09 8.89
C SER A 110 5.82 -0.10 7.77
N ASP A 111 5.91 -1.21 7.03
CA ASP A 111 6.77 -1.29 5.85
C ASP A 111 6.43 -0.25 4.76
N GLN A 112 5.23 0.35 4.79
CA GLN A 112 4.79 1.34 3.81
C GLN A 112 5.39 2.74 4.03
N GLU A 113 5.98 3.03 5.20
CA GLU A 113 6.69 4.32 5.40
C GLU A 113 7.83 4.53 4.40
N GLN A 114 8.39 3.43 3.89
CA GLN A 114 9.49 3.41 2.93
C GLN A 114 8.99 3.21 1.49
N ASP A 115 7.68 3.37 1.24
CA ASP A 115 7.14 3.39 -0.12
C ASP A 115 7.47 4.74 -0.78
N ASP A 116 8.07 4.71 -1.97
CA ASP A 116 8.49 5.90 -2.71
C ASP A 116 7.32 6.84 -3.05
N CYS A 117 6.09 6.31 -3.12
CA CYS A 117 4.88 7.10 -3.38
C CYS A 117 4.39 7.91 -2.17
N GLY A 118 4.79 7.52 -0.95
CA GLY A 118 4.35 8.16 0.28
C GLY A 118 2.82 8.22 0.43
N THR A 119 2.34 9.35 0.93
CA THR A 119 0.90 9.66 1.03
C THR A 119 0.32 9.92 -0.35
N LEU A 120 -0.85 9.34 -0.61
CA LEU A 120 -1.62 9.54 -1.85
C LEU A 120 -2.89 10.32 -1.55
N THR A 121 -3.28 11.23 -2.44
CA THR A 121 -4.51 12.01 -2.31
C THR A 121 -5.35 11.83 -3.55
N TYR A 122 -6.59 11.40 -3.39
CA TYR A 122 -7.60 11.27 -4.44
C TYR A 122 -8.59 12.44 -4.35
N SER A 123 -8.96 13.04 -5.49
CA SER A 123 -9.95 14.12 -5.53
C SER A 123 -11.27 13.67 -6.17
N ASN A 124 -12.35 14.41 -5.91
CA ASN A 124 -13.65 14.22 -6.55
C ASN A 124 -13.62 14.36 -8.10
N THR A 125 -12.57 14.96 -8.66
CA THR A 125 -12.35 15.06 -10.11
C THR A 125 -11.74 13.79 -10.72
N GLY A 126 -11.41 12.79 -9.90
CA GLY A 126 -10.90 11.50 -10.34
C GLY A 126 -9.38 11.40 -10.48
N GLY A 127 -8.62 12.40 -10.02
CA GLY A 127 -7.16 12.43 -10.12
C GLY A 127 -6.46 11.98 -8.84
N TRP A 128 -5.24 11.47 -8.99
CA TRP A 128 -4.37 11.11 -7.87
C TRP A 128 -3.13 11.99 -7.81
N VAL A 129 -2.75 12.38 -6.59
CA VAL A 129 -1.52 13.13 -6.33
C VAL A 129 -0.71 12.41 -5.27
N SER A 130 0.60 12.24 -5.50
CA SER A 130 1.52 11.71 -4.50
C SER A 130 2.22 12.84 -3.74
N SER A 131 2.45 12.63 -2.45
CA SER A 131 3.21 13.57 -1.61
C SER A 131 4.68 13.72 -2.02
N THR A 132 5.23 12.75 -2.76
CA THR A 132 6.63 12.73 -3.21
C THR A 132 6.82 13.30 -4.62
N GLY A 133 5.74 13.70 -5.30
CA GLY A 133 5.78 14.28 -6.65
C GLY A 133 5.96 13.26 -7.77
N LEU A 134 5.94 11.96 -7.47
CA LEU A 134 5.83 10.89 -8.47
C LEU A 134 4.49 10.97 -9.20
N THR A 135 4.50 10.60 -10.48
CA THR A 135 3.30 10.65 -11.31
C THR A 135 2.30 9.57 -10.92
N GLU A 136 1.05 9.78 -11.31
CA GLU A 136 -0.01 8.79 -11.15
C GLU A 136 0.37 7.42 -11.74
N GLU A 137 0.97 7.39 -12.93
CA GLU A 137 1.44 6.16 -13.59
C GLU A 137 2.56 5.43 -12.81
N GLN A 138 3.36 6.15 -12.03
CA GLN A 138 4.41 5.53 -11.22
C GLN A 138 3.85 4.90 -9.94
N CYS A 139 2.71 5.40 -9.46
CA CYS A 139 2.15 5.01 -8.17
C CYS A 139 0.93 4.09 -8.24
N LEU A 140 0.13 4.14 -9.31
CA LEU A 140 -1.05 3.26 -9.51
C LEU A 140 -0.72 2.00 -10.32
#